data_AF-A0A926EK30-F1
#
_entry.id   AF-A0A926EK30-F1
#
_cell.length_a   1.000
_cell.length_b   1.000
_cell.length_c   1.000
_cell.angle_alpha   90.00
_cell.angle_beta   90.00
_cell.angle_gamma   90.00
#
_symmetry.space_group_name_H-M   'P 1'
#
loop_
_entity.id
_entity.type
_entity.pdbx_description
1 polymer ?
#
loop_
_entity_poly.entity_id
_entity_poly.type
_entity_poly.pdbx_seq_one_letter_code
_entity_poly.pdbx_strand_id
1 'polypeptide(L)'
;MDTIIWLISNHQIYVGDFYKGELKAIPFEKSDTWEVYGADDIEKLVDYMNYPLHYNQFKKSKLVILFDEVKVYELLRKIERCFKNCEAIVIKRIEPFLLQTLLKEGIRAEQRIEFAGRNYELVEEGEGSLLRPCLEEEEDGETVENPSLNPMALYEYILQLIEEGQIKMQSVEEAFKYDLILSPTTLYIKGGQKEKRYLQVEDIVMRDTIVADGTVLNKGEELFKYKHHVQKMFGRIKTEEIAKQVTKAGKIHFVKAFDENQLIWVLKDEVIGIIGEAASTHEEVMEWYQKNMVR
;
A
#
# COMPACT_ATOMS: atom_id res chain seq x y z
N MET A 1 19.88 20.64 5.11
CA MET A 1 18.66 20.87 4.31
C MET A 1 17.90 19.58 4.43
N ASP A 2 17.05 19.48 5.43
CA ASP A 2 16.91 18.21 6.12
C ASP A 2 16.08 17.23 5.27
N THR A 3 16.69 16.10 4.94
CA THR A 3 16.00 15.00 4.25
C THR A 3 15.63 13.98 5.31
N ILE A 4 14.35 13.69 5.43
CA ILE A 4 13.82 12.75 6.41
C ILE A 4 13.32 11.53 5.65
N ILE A 5 13.76 10.35 6.09
CA ILE A 5 13.42 9.07 5.45
C ILE A 5 12.55 8.27 6.40
N TRP A 6 11.40 7.83 5.91
CA TRP A 6 10.45 6.97 6.61
C TRP A 6 10.42 5.62 5.92
N LEU A 7 10.68 4.56 6.68
CA LEU A 7 10.47 3.18 6.24
C LEU A 7 9.29 2.63 7.05
N ILE A 8 8.19 2.32 6.39
CA ILE A 8 6.97 1.80 7.00
C ILE A 8 6.85 0.33 6.59
N SER A 9 7.04 -0.58 7.52
CA SER A 9 6.87 -2.01 7.25
C SER A 9 6.38 -2.78 8.46
N ASN A 10 5.46 -3.72 8.25
CA ASN A 10 4.94 -4.63 9.28
C ASN A 10 4.50 -3.94 10.58
N HIS A 11 3.73 -2.86 10.46
CA HIS A 11 3.29 -2.04 11.60
C HIS A 11 4.44 -1.35 12.38
N GLN A 12 5.62 -1.24 11.79
CA GLN A 12 6.76 -0.51 12.35
C GLN A 12 7.12 0.65 11.44
N ILE A 13 7.53 1.76 12.05
CA ILE A 13 7.98 2.93 11.33
C ILE A 13 9.37 3.29 11.79
N TYR A 14 10.30 3.30 10.84
CA TYR A 14 11.68 3.71 11.05
C TYR A 14 11.86 5.09 10.47
N VAL A 15 12.32 6.04 11.30
CA VAL A 15 12.51 7.42 10.88
C VAL A 15 13.97 7.82 11.04
N GLY A 16 14.59 8.23 9.93
CA GLY A 16 15.97 8.66 9.90
C GLY A 16 16.13 10.08 9.37
N ASP A 17 17.07 10.82 9.94
CA ASP A 17 17.48 12.15 9.49
C ASP A 17 18.80 12.05 8.72
N PHE A 18 18.76 12.35 7.42
CA PHE A 18 19.90 12.26 6.51
C PHE A 18 21.17 12.88 7.08
N TYR A 19 21.08 14.02 7.80
CA TYR A 19 22.27 14.73 8.28
C TYR A 19 22.79 14.24 9.63
N LYS A 20 22.00 13.41 10.33
CA LYS A 20 22.40 12.82 11.61
C LYS A 20 22.86 11.37 11.47
N GLY A 21 22.50 10.69 10.37
CA GLY A 21 22.87 9.30 10.13
C GLY A 21 22.30 8.33 11.17
N GLU A 22 21.27 8.74 11.90
CA GLU A 22 20.62 7.94 12.94
C GLU A 22 19.24 7.51 12.47
N LEU A 23 18.95 6.21 12.58
CA LEU A 23 17.63 5.64 12.36
C LEU A 23 16.97 5.34 13.70
N LYS A 24 15.76 5.87 13.93
CA LYS A 24 14.96 5.59 15.13
C LYS A 24 13.76 4.73 14.77
N ALA A 25 13.64 3.58 15.41
CA ALA A 25 12.45 2.74 15.32
C ALA A 25 11.36 3.26 16.26
N ILE A 26 10.15 3.43 15.72
CA ILE A 26 8.93 3.78 16.46
C ILE A 26 7.98 2.59 16.29
N PRO A 27 7.87 1.70 17.31
CA PRO A 27 6.99 0.55 17.24
C PRO A 27 5.53 0.96 17.44
N PHE A 28 4.60 0.29 16.75
CA PHE A 28 3.17 0.32 17.08
C PHE A 28 2.81 -1.00 17.78
N GLU A 29 2.06 -0.94 18.89
CA GLU A 29 1.71 -2.16 19.63
C GLU A 29 0.71 -3.03 18.84
N LYS A 30 1.02 -4.32 18.70
CA LYS A 30 0.21 -5.32 18.00
C LYS A 30 -1.13 -5.63 18.70
N SER A 31 -1.35 -5.18 19.94
CA SER A 31 -2.54 -5.48 20.74
C SER A 31 -3.78 -4.64 20.42
N ASP A 32 -3.67 -3.64 19.54
CA ASP A 32 -4.78 -2.81 19.06
C ASP A 32 -5.29 -3.23 17.65
N THR A 33 -5.00 -4.47 17.23
CA THR A 33 -5.37 -5.00 15.91
C THR A 33 -6.87 -5.30 15.79
N TRP A 34 -7.68 -4.24 15.73
CA TRP A 34 -8.77 -4.12 14.76
C TRP A 34 -8.64 -2.85 13.89
N GLU A 35 -7.79 -1.86 14.23
CA GLU A 35 -7.60 -0.65 13.41
C GLU A 35 -6.19 -0.02 13.54
N VAL A 36 -5.07 -0.76 13.44
CA VAL A 36 -3.70 -0.15 13.37
C VAL A 36 -3.40 0.46 11.98
N TYR A 37 -4.43 0.93 11.30
CA TYR A 37 -4.38 1.59 10.01
C TYR A 37 -5.54 2.60 9.91
N GLY A 38 -5.79 3.33 10.99
CA GLY A 38 -6.62 4.53 10.99
C GLY A 38 -5.83 5.72 10.46
N ALA A 39 -6.49 6.63 9.73
CA ALA A 39 -5.85 7.90 9.34
C ALA A 39 -5.36 8.68 10.57
N ASP A 40 -6.08 8.54 11.70
CA ASP A 40 -5.78 9.19 12.97
C ASP A 40 -4.44 8.75 13.57
N ASP A 41 -4.02 7.49 13.39
CA ASP A 41 -2.74 7.02 13.95
C ASP A 41 -1.55 7.47 13.10
N ILE A 42 -1.71 7.55 11.78
CA ILE A 42 -0.71 8.19 10.92
C ILE A 42 -0.66 9.70 11.18
N GLU A 43 -1.80 10.35 11.45
CA GLU A 43 -1.82 11.76 11.86
C GLU A 43 -1.09 11.97 13.19
N LYS A 44 -1.35 11.14 14.20
CA LYS A 44 -0.62 11.17 15.49
C LYS A 44 0.88 10.95 15.30
N LEU A 45 1.29 10.04 14.42
CA LEU A 45 2.70 9.85 14.08
C LEU A 45 3.28 11.14 13.47
N VAL A 46 2.61 11.74 12.50
CA VAL A 46 3.06 13.00 11.89
C VAL A 46 3.16 14.10 12.95
N ASP A 47 2.21 14.17 13.87
CA ASP A 47 2.22 15.12 14.99
C ASP A 47 3.38 14.86 15.96
N TYR A 48 3.64 13.60 16.31
CA TYR A 48 4.80 13.20 17.10
C TYR A 48 6.11 13.56 16.38
N MET A 49 6.20 13.36 15.07
CA MET A 49 7.37 13.76 14.30
C MET A 49 7.57 15.28 14.27
N ASN A 50 6.49 16.05 14.35
CA ASN A 50 6.53 17.51 14.51
C ASN A 50 6.88 17.94 15.95
N TYR A 51 6.64 17.07 16.93
CA TYR A 51 6.79 17.34 18.37
C TYR A 51 7.17 16.04 19.11
N PRO A 52 8.44 15.61 19.17
CA PRO A 52 9.56 16.23 19.89
C PRO A 52 10.85 16.38 19.05
N LEU A 53 10.79 16.11 17.73
CA LEU A 53 11.96 16.15 16.83
C LEU A 53 12.15 17.52 16.13
N HIS A 54 11.28 18.51 16.39
CA HIS A 54 11.39 19.91 15.97
C HIS A 54 11.44 20.19 14.46
N TYR A 55 10.90 19.34 13.59
CA TYR A 55 10.91 19.57 12.13
C TYR A 55 9.97 20.68 11.61
N ASN A 56 9.39 21.52 12.47
CA ASN A 56 8.57 22.68 12.11
C ASN A 56 7.54 22.39 10.98
N GLN A 57 6.74 21.32 11.13
CA GLN A 57 5.77 20.89 10.11
C GLN A 57 6.43 20.56 8.76
N PHE A 58 7.61 19.95 8.81
CA PHE A 58 8.46 19.62 7.65
C PHE A 58 8.81 20.82 6.75
N LYS A 59 8.75 22.04 7.30
CA LYS A 59 9.01 23.26 6.51
C LYS A 59 10.42 23.22 5.92
N LYS A 60 10.51 23.32 4.58
CA LYS A 60 11.77 23.23 3.81
C LYS A 60 12.53 21.89 3.99
N SER A 61 11.82 20.85 4.39
CA SER A 61 12.36 19.49 4.47
C SER A 61 12.01 18.72 3.20
N LYS A 62 12.85 17.74 2.85
CA LYS A 62 12.54 16.72 1.84
C LYS A 62 12.11 15.44 2.55
N LEU A 63 11.05 14.81 2.08
CA LEU A 63 10.56 13.55 2.66
C LEU A 63 10.71 12.39 1.68
N VAL A 64 11.23 11.26 2.14
CA VAL A 64 11.17 9.99 1.41
C VAL A 64 10.39 9.02 2.27
N ILE A 65 9.25 8.54 1.77
CA ILE A 65 8.39 7.59 2.48
C ILE A 65 8.34 6.31 1.66
N LEU A 66 8.91 5.24 2.22
CA LEU A 66 8.86 3.89 1.66
C LEU A 66 7.91 3.04 2.49
N PHE A 67 7.04 2.26 1.84
CA PHE A 67 6.02 1.46 2.52
C PHE A 67 5.80 0.08 1.89
N ASP A 68 5.43 -0.90 2.70
CA ASP A 68 5.18 -2.30 2.29
C ASP A 68 3.69 -2.65 2.09
N GLU A 69 2.74 -1.81 2.52
CA GLU A 69 1.30 -2.06 2.32
C GLU A 69 0.63 -0.90 1.58
N VAL A 70 -0.08 -1.21 0.50
CA VAL A 70 -0.66 -0.17 -0.38
C VAL A 70 -1.67 0.69 0.38
N LYS A 71 -2.31 0.14 1.41
CA LYS A 71 -3.17 0.85 2.35
C LYS A 71 -2.48 2.05 3.02
N VAL A 72 -1.17 1.98 3.27
CA VAL A 72 -0.40 3.10 3.83
C VAL A 72 -0.49 4.34 2.93
N TYR A 73 -0.46 4.18 1.60
CA TYR A 73 -0.63 5.31 0.67
C TYR A 73 -2.01 5.97 0.81
N GLU A 74 -3.09 5.17 0.90
CA GLU A 74 -4.46 5.68 1.10
C GLU A 74 -4.55 6.51 2.39
N LEU A 75 -3.91 6.06 3.46
CA LEU A 75 -3.91 6.75 4.75
C LEU A 75 -3.08 8.04 4.71
N LEU A 76 -1.87 8.00 4.15
CA LEU A 76 -1.04 9.20 3.94
C LEU A 76 -1.80 10.26 3.13
N ARG A 77 -2.56 9.83 2.12
CA ARG A 77 -3.38 10.72 1.30
C ARG A 77 -4.52 11.38 2.10
N LYS A 78 -5.18 10.66 3.02
CA LYS A 78 -6.21 11.23 3.91
C LYS A 78 -5.67 12.38 4.79
N ILE A 79 -4.37 12.38 5.03
CA ILE A 79 -3.67 13.40 5.83
C ILE A 79 -2.70 14.25 4.99
N GLU A 80 -2.88 14.33 3.66
CA GLU A 80 -2.04 15.10 2.73
C GLU A 80 -1.73 16.52 3.24
N ARG A 81 -2.72 17.16 3.88
CA ARG A 81 -2.60 18.50 4.50
C ARG A 81 -1.41 18.65 5.46
N CYS A 82 -0.97 17.57 6.09
CA CYS A 82 0.13 17.57 7.05
C CYS A 82 1.50 17.69 6.35
N PHE A 83 1.56 17.41 5.05
CA PHE A 83 2.78 17.50 4.24
C PHE A 83 2.89 18.81 3.45
N LYS A 84 1.88 19.69 3.48
CA LYS A 84 1.79 20.90 2.63
C LYS A 84 3.00 21.85 2.68
N ASN A 85 3.78 21.82 3.75
CA ASN A 85 4.94 22.71 3.94
C ASN A 85 6.27 22.02 3.56
N CYS A 86 6.23 20.74 3.18
CA CYS A 86 7.39 20.04 2.65
C CYS A 86 7.87 20.72 1.38
N GLU A 87 9.18 20.78 1.18
CA GLU A 87 9.72 21.28 -0.09
C GLU A 87 9.48 20.29 -1.21
N ALA A 88 9.72 19.01 -0.92
CA ALA A 88 9.49 17.92 -1.85
C ALA A 88 9.30 16.60 -1.11
N ILE A 89 8.62 15.67 -1.77
CA ILE A 89 8.29 14.36 -1.21
C ILE A 89 8.41 13.26 -2.28
N VAL A 90 8.76 12.05 -1.84
CA VAL A 90 8.67 10.82 -2.62
C VAL A 90 7.94 9.79 -1.78
N ILE A 91 6.95 9.12 -2.37
CA ILE A 91 6.16 8.07 -1.71
C ILE A 91 6.18 6.84 -2.63
N LYS A 92 6.81 5.75 -2.19
CA LYS A 92 7.01 4.55 -3.02
C LYS A 92 6.92 3.25 -2.23
N ARG A 93 6.64 2.15 -2.94
CA ARG A 93 6.82 0.79 -2.43
C ARG A 93 8.25 0.54 -1.96
N ILE A 94 8.40 -0.26 -0.90
CA ILE A 94 9.71 -0.64 -0.36
C ILE A 94 10.35 -1.78 -1.16
N GLU A 95 9.54 -2.67 -1.74
CA GLU A 95 10.01 -3.90 -2.40
C GLU A 95 11.01 -3.69 -3.53
N PRO A 96 10.86 -2.69 -4.43
CA PRO A 96 11.86 -2.44 -5.47
C PRO A 96 13.26 -2.14 -4.91
N PHE A 97 13.33 -1.47 -3.75
CA PHE A 97 14.60 -1.16 -3.11
C PHE A 97 15.21 -2.39 -2.43
N LEU A 98 14.38 -3.19 -1.74
CA LEU A 98 14.80 -4.46 -1.16
C LEU A 98 15.32 -5.42 -2.25
N LEU A 99 14.62 -5.51 -3.38
CA LEU A 99 15.02 -6.35 -4.51
C LEU A 99 16.36 -5.91 -5.09
N GLN A 100 16.57 -4.60 -5.29
CA GLN A 100 17.85 -4.09 -5.77
C GLN A 100 19.00 -4.39 -4.81
N THR A 101 18.76 -4.29 -3.49
CA THR A 101 19.75 -4.69 -2.48
C THR A 101 20.10 -6.17 -2.63
N LEU A 102 19.10 -7.04 -2.70
CA LEU A 102 19.31 -8.49 -2.87
C LEU A 102 20.07 -8.84 -4.14
N LEU A 103 19.72 -8.23 -5.26
CA LEU A 103 20.37 -8.47 -6.55
C LEU A 103 21.84 -8.01 -6.53
N LYS A 104 22.15 -6.89 -5.85
CA LYS A 104 23.55 -6.43 -5.67
C LYS A 104 24.38 -7.41 -4.85
N GLU A 105 23.75 -8.12 -3.92
CA GLU A 105 24.41 -9.15 -3.11
C GLU A 105 24.49 -10.52 -3.79
N GLY A 106 23.91 -10.65 -4.98
CA GLY A 106 23.92 -11.88 -5.75
C GLY A 106 22.99 -12.96 -5.19
N ILE A 107 22.01 -12.58 -4.36
CA ILE A 107 20.98 -13.49 -3.84
C ILE A 107 20.00 -13.83 -4.97
N ARG A 108 19.71 -15.13 -5.13
CA ARG A 108 18.87 -15.67 -6.22
C ARG A 108 17.57 -16.29 -5.69
N ALA A 109 16.63 -16.50 -6.61
CA ALA A 109 15.26 -16.96 -6.37
C ALA A 109 15.16 -18.21 -5.48
N GLU A 110 13.95 -18.45 -4.95
CA GLU A 110 13.58 -19.55 -4.03
C GLU A 110 13.95 -19.35 -2.55
N GLN A 111 14.51 -18.20 -2.19
CA GLN A 111 14.76 -17.85 -0.79
C GLN A 111 13.63 -16.99 -0.21
N ARG A 112 13.19 -17.38 0.99
CA ARG A 112 12.36 -16.55 1.86
C ARG A 112 13.25 -15.65 2.69
N ILE A 113 12.87 -14.40 2.73
CA ILE A 113 13.69 -13.31 3.22
C ILE A 113 12.84 -12.50 4.17
N GLU A 114 13.36 -12.22 5.36
CA GLU A 114 12.68 -11.38 6.33
C GLU A 114 13.25 -9.95 6.31
N PHE A 115 12.34 -8.97 6.36
CA PHE A 115 12.67 -7.57 6.58
C PHE A 115 11.65 -6.98 7.56
N ALA A 116 12.13 -6.41 8.66
CA ALA A 116 11.31 -5.76 9.69
C ALA A 116 10.15 -6.64 10.21
N GLY A 117 10.38 -7.95 10.31
CA GLY A 117 9.41 -8.96 10.75
C GLY A 117 8.40 -9.38 9.69
N ARG A 118 8.56 -8.96 8.42
CA ARG A 118 7.75 -9.39 7.29
C ARG A 118 8.55 -10.31 6.38
N ASN A 119 7.97 -11.45 6.02
CA ASN A 119 8.55 -12.39 5.08
C ASN A 119 8.21 -12.01 3.64
N TYR A 120 9.20 -12.13 2.77
CA TYR A 120 9.12 -11.97 1.33
C TYR A 120 9.71 -13.20 0.65
N GLU A 121 9.18 -13.51 -0.51
CA GLU A 121 9.68 -14.55 -1.41
C GLU A 121 10.17 -13.89 -2.69
N LEU A 122 11.38 -14.26 -3.10
CA LEU A 122 11.93 -13.86 -4.39
C LEU A 122 11.43 -14.84 -5.47
N VAL A 123 10.60 -14.33 -6.38
CA VAL A 123 9.97 -15.11 -7.45
C VAL A 123 10.56 -14.68 -8.80
N GLU A 124 10.77 -15.63 -9.71
CA GLU A 124 11.10 -15.32 -11.11
C GLU A 124 9.80 -15.09 -11.90
N GLU A 125 9.72 -13.96 -12.61
CA GLU A 125 8.61 -13.65 -13.52
C GLU A 125 9.15 -13.14 -14.84
N GLY A 126 8.98 -13.94 -15.90
CA GLY A 126 9.53 -13.65 -17.22
C GLY A 126 11.05 -13.64 -17.23
N GLU A 127 11.66 -12.53 -17.67
CA GLU A 127 13.11 -12.33 -17.70
C GLU A 127 13.66 -11.66 -16.42
N GLY A 128 12.81 -11.42 -15.41
CA GLY A 128 13.16 -10.69 -14.19
C GLY A 128 12.83 -11.44 -12.90
N SER A 129 13.14 -10.79 -11.78
CA SER A 129 12.79 -11.24 -10.44
C SER A 129 11.90 -10.21 -9.75
N LEU A 130 10.99 -10.65 -8.88
CA LEU A 130 10.18 -9.80 -8.03
C LEU A 130 10.21 -10.26 -6.57
N LEU A 131 10.02 -9.33 -5.64
CA LEU A 131 9.76 -9.66 -4.24
C LEU A 131 8.25 -9.66 -3.98
N ARG A 132 7.74 -10.79 -3.50
CA ARG A 132 6.34 -10.96 -3.09
C ARG A 132 6.29 -11.16 -1.57
N PRO A 133 5.52 -10.37 -0.80
CA PRO A 133 5.29 -10.68 0.60
C PRO A 133 4.57 -12.02 0.73
N CYS A 134 5.04 -12.88 1.64
CA CYS A 134 4.39 -14.15 1.95
C CYS A 134 3.04 -13.88 2.61
N LEU A 135 2.05 -14.73 2.33
CA LEU A 135 0.76 -14.69 3.02
C LEU A 135 0.92 -15.28 4.43
N GLU A 136 0.11 -14.83 5.40
CA GLU A 136 0.13 -15.34 6.78
C GLU A 136 -0.03 -16.88 6.85
N GLU A 137 -0.79 -17.46 5.92
CA GLU A 137 -1.00 -18.92 5.83
C GLU A 137 0.20 -19.70 5.27
N GLU A 138 1.23 -19.00 4.77
CA GLU A 138 2.45 -19.58 4.19
C GLU A 138 3.67 -19.49 5.12
N GLU A 139 3.54 -19.00 6.36
CA GLU A 139 4.67 -18.74 7.29
C GLU A 139 5.47 -19.98 7.73
N ASP A 140 5.03 -21.21 7.43
CA ASP A 140 5.66 -22.47 7.87
C ASP A 140 6.92 -22.92 7.09
N GLY A 141 7.69 -21.98 6.51
CA GLY A 141 8.91 -22.31 5.75
C GLY A 141 10.17 -21.67 6.35
N GLU A 142 11.34 -22.29 6.11
CA GLU A 142 12.61 -21.76 6.60
C GLU A 142 12.87 -20.37 6.00
N THR A 143 12.81 -19.36 6.86
CA THR A 143 13.20 -17.97 6.55
C THR A 143 14.70 -17.84 6.71
N VAL A 144 15.36 -17.28 5.70
CA VAL A 144 16.77 -16.91 5.79
C VAL A 144 16.84 -15.46 6.28
N GLU A 145 17.36 -15.27 7.48
CA GLU A 145 17.77 -13.94 7.92
C GLU A 145 18.95 -13.48 7.06
N ASN A 146 18.76 -12.39 6.30
CA ASN A 146 19.86 -11.72 5.62
C ASN A 146 20.29 -10.49 6.44
N PRO A 147 21.49 -10.49 7.04
CA PRO A 147 21.99 -9.35 7.82
C PRO A 147 22.01 -8.03 7.03
N SER A 148 22.11 -8.10 5.70
CA SER A 148 22.09 -6.93 4.82
C SER A 148 20.70 -6.40 4.49
N LEU A 149 19.66 -7.12 4.89
CA LEU A 149 18.27 -6.68 4.79
C LEU A 149 17.73 -6.33 6.16
N ASN A 150 18.27 -5.26 6.71
CA ASN A 150 17.74 -4.62 7.89
C ASN A 150 17.37 -3.15 7.58
N PRO A 151 16.53 -2.52 8.41
CA PRO A 151 16.10 -1.14 8.20
C PRO A 151 17.25 -0.12 8.08
N MET A 152 18.36 -0.32 8.80
CA MET A 152 19.53 0.57 8.72
C MET A 152 20.27 0.41 7.39
N ALA A 153 20.51 -0.83 6.95
CA ALA A 153 21.17 -1.08 5.66
C ALA A 153 20.34 -0.52 4.48
N LEU A 154 19.02 -0.68 4.52
CA LEU A 154 18.14 -0.05 3.54
C LEU A 154 18.20 1.48 3.63
N TYR A 155 18.14 2.05 4.84
CA TYR A 155 18.27 3.49 5.05
C TYR A 155 19.56 4.05 4.43
N GLU A 156 20.72 3.43 4.69
CA GLU A 156 22.00 3.80 4.10
C GLU A 156 21.98 3.71 2.56
N TYR A 157 21.37 2.67 2.00
CA TYR A 157 21.20 2.54 0.56
C TYR A 157 20.35 3.69 -0.02
N ILE A 158 19.27 4.08 0.65
CA ILE A 158 18.44 5.22 0.24
C ILE A 158 19.23 6.53 0.31
N LEU A 159 20.07 6.74 1.34
CA LEU A 159 20.95 7.92 1.41
C LEU A 159 21.85 8.01 0.17
N GLN A 160 22.49 6.90 -0.20
CA GLN A 160 23.33 6.83 -1.40
C GLN A 160 22.54 7.19 -2.67
N LEU A 161 21.34 6.63 -2.85
CA LEU A 161 20.49 6.93 -4.00
C LEU A 161 20.05 8.39 -4.06
N ILE A 162 19.87 9.05 -2.91
CA ILE A 162 19.59 10.49 -2.84
C ILE A 162 20.81 11.30 -3.27
N GLU A 163 22.00 10.97 -2.76
CA GLU A 163 23.27 11.65 -3.10
C GLU A 163 23.61 11.53 -4.59
N GLU A 164 23.34 10.36 -5.18
CA GLU A 164 23.52 10.10 -6.61
C GLU A 164 22.42 10.71 -7.49
N GLY A 165 21.38 11.31 -6.90
CA GLY A 165 20.26 11.90 -7.63
C GLY A 165 19.33 10.88 -8.31
N GLN A 166 19.37 9.61 -7.88
CA GLN A 166 18.52 8.55 -8.43
C GLN A 166 17.09 8.57 -7.88
N ILE A 167 16.87 9.20 -6.71
CA ILE A 167 15.54 9.44 -6.16
C ILE A 167 15.02 10.80 -6.63
N LYS A 168 14.09 10.77 -7.59
CA LYS A 168 13.44 11.97 -8.13
C LYS A 168 12.37 12.48 -7.16
N MET A 169 12.69 13.56 -6.47
CA MET A 169 11.78 14.30 -5.60
C MET A 169 10.67 15.00 -6.39
N GLN A 170 9.47 15.08 -5.81
CA GLN A 170 8.27 15.67 -6.43
C GLN A 170 7.60 16.69 -5.49
N SER A 171 6.69 17.51 -6.02
CA SER A 171 5.84 18.33 -5.15
C SER A 171 4.82 17.45 -4.42
N VAL A 172 4.23 17.98 -3.34
CA VAL A 172 3.21 17.27 -2.56
C VAL A 172 1.99 16.94 -3.41
N GLU A 173 1.56 17.89 -4.24
CA GLU A 173 0.41 17.74 -5.14
C GLU A 173 0.65 16.63 -6.17
N GLU A 174 1.87 16.51 -6.69
CA GLU A 174 2.22 15.47 -7.67
C GLU A 174 2.29 14.08 -7.00
N ALA A 175 2.88 13.99 -5.81
CA ALA A 175 2.94 12.73 -5.05
C ALA A 175 1.54 12.23 -4.63
N PHE A 176 0.62 13.15 -4.38
CA PHE A 176 -0.79 12.89 -4.10
C PHE A 176 -1.71 13.26 -5.27
N LYS A 177 -1.28 13.06 -6.52
CA LYS A 177 -2.14 13.29 -7.67
C LYS A 177 -3.30 12.28 -7.74
N TYR A 178 -3.05 11.00 -7.45
CA TYR A 178 -3.99 9.90 -7.69
C TYR A 178 -4.59 9.24 -6.43
N ASP A 179 -5.90 9.00 -6.40
CA ASP A 179 -6.57 8.31 -5.30
C ASP A 179 -6.64 6.81 -5.59
N LEU A 180 -6.13 5.97 -4.69
CA LEU A 180 -6.23 4.52 -4.84
C LEU A 180 -7.56 4.02 -4.29
N ILE A 181 -8.24 3.19 -5.06
CA ILE A 181 -9.45 2.49 -4.62
C ILE A 181 -9.04 1.07 -4.23
N LEU A 182 -8.98 0.83 -2.92
CA LEU A 182 -8.74 -0.50 -2.38
C LEU A 182 -10.03 -1.28 -2.20
N SER A 183 -9.91 -2.60 -2.41
CA SER A 183 -10.98 -3.52 -2.11
C SER A 183 -11.18 -3.63 -0.59
N PRO A 184 -12.40 -3.41 -0.08
CA PRO A 184 -12.64 -3.47 1.37
C PRO A 184 -12.56 -4.90 1.93
N THR A 185 -12.67 -5.90 1.05
CA THR A 185 -12.77 -7.33 1.33
C THR A 185 -12.37 -8.10 0.07
N THR A 186 -12.28 -9.43 0.16
CA THR A 186 -12.14 -10.26 -1.04
C THR A 186 -13.47 -10.32 -1.78
N LEU A 187 -13.51 -9.81 -3.01
CA LEU A 187 -14.71 -9.76 -3.84
C LEU A 187 -14.75 -10.94 -4.81
N TYR A 188 -15.78 -11.77 -4.67
CA TYR A 188 -16.06 -12.91 -5.52
C TYR A 188 -17.01 -12.54 -6.66
N ILE A 189 -16.83 -13.19 -7.81
CA ILE A 189 -17.72 -13.00 -8.98
C ILE A 189 -19.00 -13.82 -8.84
N LYS A 190 -18.89 -15.03 -8.28
CA LYS A 190 -20.01 -15.92 -7.95
C LYS A 190 -19.78 -16.52 -6.58
N GLY A 191 -20.83 -16.58 -5.75
CA GLY A 191 -20.78 -17.31 -4.48
C GLY A 191 -20.59 -18.80 -4.74
N GLY A 192 -19.87 -19.51 -3.86
CA GLY A 192 -19.59 -20.91 -4.14
C GLY A 192 -18.48 -21.61 -3.36
N GLN A 193 -17.88 -21.02 -2.32
CA GLN A 193 -17.03 -21.82 -1.46
C GLN A 193 -17.91 -22.75 -0.62
N LYS A 194 -17.86 -24.05 -0.90
CA LYS A 194 -18.65 -25.07 -0.19
C LYS A 194 -17.93 -25.67 1.02
N GLU A 195 -16.90 -25.02 1.54
CA GLU A 195 -16.25 -25.53 2.75
C GLU A 195 -17.14 -25.25 3.96
N LYS A 196 -17.53 -26.31 4.66
CA LYS A 196 -18.31 -26.20 5.91
C LYS A 196 -17.45 -25.53 6.98
N ARG A 197 -17.53 -24.21 7.07
CA ARG A 197 -16.93 -23.41 8.16
C ARG A 197 -18.02 -22.98 9.14
N TYR A 198 -17.63 -22.72 10.39
CA TYR A 198 -18.52 -22.30 11.47
C TYR A 198 -19.17 -20.92 11.22
N LEU A 199 -18.42 -20.05 10.55
CA LEU A 199 -18.86 -18.78 9.98
C LEU A 199 -18.36 -18.76 8.54
N GLN A 200 -19.24 -18.47 7.58
CA GLN A 200 -18.86 -18.25 6.19
C GLN A 200 -19.25 -16.83 5.81
N VAL A 201 -18.27 -16.06 5.36
CA VAL A 201 -18.44 -14.70 4.84
C VAL A 201 -18.06 -14.71 3.37
N GLU A 202 -19.00 -14.37 2.49
CA GLU A 202 -18.76 -14.22 1.06
C GLU A 202 -19.22 -12.83 0.62
N ASP A 203 -18.30 -12.04 0.09
CA ASP A 203 -18.61 -10.73 -0.48
C ASP A 203 -18.67 -10.84 -2.01
N ILE A 204 -19.87 -10.77 -2.57
CA ILE A 204 -20.10 -11.02 -4.01
C ILE A 204 -20.36 -9.70 -4.71
N VAL A 205 -19.52 -9.33 -5.68
CA VAL A 205 -19.69 -8.09 -6.44
C VAL A 205 -20.94 -8.13 -7.33
N MET A 206 -21.69 -7.04 -7.35
CA MET A 206 -22.85 -6.84 -8.22
C MET A 206 -22.38 -6.20 -9.52
N ARG A 207 -22.07 -7.03 -10.51
CA ARG A 207 -21.44 -6.63 -11.77
C ARG A 207 -22.15 -5.47 -12.47
N ASP A 208 -23.46 -5.52 -12.54
CA ASP A 208 -24.34 -4.55 -13.19
C ASP A 208 -24.32 -3.15 -12.52
N THR A 209 -23.70 -3.04 -11.35
CA THR A 209 -23.51 -1.78 -10.63
C THR A 209 -22.11 -1.19 -10.80
N ILE A 210 -21.18 -1.90 -11.43
CA ILE A 210 -19.83 -1.41 -11.66
C ILE A 210 -19.89 -0.31 -12.71
N VAL A 211 -19.41 0.89 -12.36
CA VAL A 211 -19.32 2.00 -13.31
C VAL A 211 -18.37 1.67 -14.46
N ALA A 212 -18.60 2.28 -15.62
CA ALA A 212 -17.69 2.10 -16.75
C ALA A 212 -16.33 2.75 -16.48
N ASP A 213 -15.26 2.14 -16.99
CA ASP A 213 -13.92 2.75 -16.97
C ASP A 213 -13.94 4.14 -17.63
N GLY A 214 -13.17 5.08 -17.08
CA GLY A 214 -13.12 6.46 -17.56
C GLY A 214 -14.34 7.33 -17.20
N THR A 215 -15.28 6.83 -16.40
CA THR A 215 -16.40 7.62 -15.87
C THR A 215 -15.89 8.72 -14.91
N VAL A 216 -16.47 9.91 -14.98
CA VAL A 216 -16.20 10.99 -14.02
C VAL A 216 -17.24 10.93 -12.91
N LEU A 217 -16.77 10.80 -11.67
CA LEU A 217 -17.59 10.69 -10.47
C LEU A 217 -17.31 11.85 -9.51
N ASN A 218 -18.31 12.25 -8.75
CA ASN A 218 -18.24 13.18 -7.64
C ASN A 218 -18.05 12.43 -6.33
N LYS A 219 -17.48 13.10 -5.32
CA LYS A 219 -17.34 12.53 -3.97
C LYS A 219 -18.67 12.00 -3.45
N GLY A 220 -18.68 10.76 -2.99
CA GLY A 220 -19.86 10.06 -2.46
C GLY A 220 -20.66 9.29 -3.51
N GLU A 221 -20.37 9.43 -4.80
CA GLU A 221 -21.03 8.61 -5.82
C GLU A 221 -20.56 7.15 -5.75
N GLU A 222 -21.46 6.24 -6.12
CA GLU A 222 -21.23 4.80 -6.06
C GLU A 222 -20.31 4.35 -7.21
N LEU A 223 -19.30 3.56 -6.88
CA LEU A 223 -18.38 2.94 -7.84
C LEU A 223 -18.87 1.54 -8.25
N PHE A 224 -19.30 0.77 -7.26
CA PHE A 224 -19.94 -0.54 -7.41
C PHE A 224 -20.60 -0.93 -6.09
N LYS A 225 -21.42 -1.97 -6.14
CA LYS A 225 -22.02 -2.61 -4.98
C LYS A 225 -21.61 -4.06 -4.86
N TYR A 226 -21.69 -4.58 -3.65
CA TYR A 226 -21.47 -6.00 -3.37
C TYR A 226 -22.43 -6.48 -2.29
N LYS A 227 -22.72 -7.78 -2.30
CA LYS A 227 -23.52 -8.44 -1.30
C LYS A 227 -22.61 -9.07 -0.26
N HIS A 228 -22.74 -8.61 0.97
CA HIS A 228 -22.12 -9.19 2.14
C HIS A 228 -22.96 -10.34 2.66
N HIS A 229 -22.57 -11.58 2.35
CA HIS A 229 -23.25 -12.78 2.78
C HIS A 229 -22.58 -13.35 4.02
N VAL A 230 -23.30 -13.38 5.15
CA VAL A 230 -22.84 -14.01 6.39
C VAL A 230 -23.73 -15.17 6.75
N GLN A 231 -23.18 -16.38 6.68
CA GLN A 231 -23.83 -17.57 7.21
C GLN A 231 -23.44 -17.78 8.68
N LYS A 232 -24.45 -17.70 9.56
CA LYS A 232 -24.30 -17.88 11.00
C LYS A 232 -24.61 -19.33 11.42
N MET A 233 -24.31 -19.64 12.69
CA MET A 233 -24.68 -20.92 13.31
C MET A 233 -26.17 -21.24 13.06
N PHE A 234 -26.47 -22.52 12.81
CA PHE A 234 -27.79 -23.03 12.41
C PHE A 234 -28.27 -22.65 10.99
N GLY A 235 -27.36 -22.21 10.11
CA GLY A 235 -27.65 -21.99 8.69
C GLY A 235 -28.46 -20.73 8.39
N ARG A 236 -28.61 -19.82 9.36
CA ARG A 236 -29.22 -18.50 9.11
C ARG A 236 -28.27 -17.66 8.27
N ILE A 237 -28.74 -17.24 7.09
CA ILE A 237 -27.99 -16.36 6.18
C ILE A 237 -28.49 -14.93 6.39
N LYS A 238 -27.56 -14.01 6.66
CA LYS A 238 -27.79 -12.57 6.58
C LYS A 238 -27.11 -12.06 5.32
N THR A 239 -27.84 -11.33 4.49
CA THR A 239 -27.29 -10.69 3.29
C THR A 239 -27.51 -9.19 3.41
N GLU A 240 -26.45 -8.41 3.25
CA GLU A 240 -26.52 -6.94 3.20
C GLU A 240 -25.92 -6.45 1.88
N GLU A 241 -26.54 -5.44 1.27
CA GLU A 241 -25.98 -4.76 0.09
C GLU A 241 -25.13 -3.58 0.58
N ILE A 242 -23.88 -3.53 0.16
CA ILE A 242 -22.93 -2.48 0.52
C ILE A 242 -22.44 -1.80 -0.76
N ALA A 243 -22.47 -0.47 -0.78
CA ALA A 243 -21.94 0.33 -1.88
C ALA A 243 -20.53 0.82 -1.54
N LYS A 244 -19.57 0.60 -2.46
CA LYS A 244 -18.28 1.28 -2.43
C LYS A 244 -18.46 2.64 -3.08
N GLN A 245 -18.23 3.70 -2.32
CA GLN A 245 -18.32 5.07 -2.80
C GLN A 245 -16.94 5.67 -3.03
N VAL A 246 -16.86 6.64 -3.94
CA VAL A 246 -15.62 7.39 -4.18
C VAL A 246 -15.40 8.45 -3.10
N THR A 247 -14.17 8.55 -2.61
CA THR A 247 -13.76 9.49 -1.55
C THR A 247 -13.39 10.86 -2.08
N LYS A 248 -13.09 10.95 -3.38
CA LYS A 248 -12.70 12.17 -4.09
C LYS A 248 -13.38 12.19 -5.46
N ALA A 249 -13.70 13.39 -5.94
CA ALA A 249 -14.19 13.56 -7.30
C ALA A 249 -13.05 13.36 -8.31
N GLY A 250 -13.36 12.78 -9.46
CA GLY A 250 -12.39 12.56 -10.53
C GLY A 250 -12.81 11.47 -11.50
N LYS A 251 -11.90 11.10 -12.39
CA LYS A 251 -12.10 10.06 -13.40
C LYS A 251 -11.58 8.72 -12.90
N ILE A 252 -12.42 7.68 -12.91
CA ILE A 252 -12.01 6.32 -12.54
C ILE A 252 -11.20 5.66 -13.67
N HIS A 253 -10.12 4.98 -13.29
CA HIS A 253 -9.35 4.07 -14.14
C HIS A 253 -9.17 2.74 -13.41
N PHE A 254 -9.81 1.67 -13.89
CA PHE A 254 -9.68 0.35 -13.31
C PHE A 254 -8.31 -0.25 -13.63
N VAL A 255 -7.63 -0.78 -12.60
CA VAL A 255 -6.34 -1.48 -12.78
C VAL A 255 -6.55 -2.97 -13.07
N LYS A 256 -7.69 -3.53 -12.67
CA LYS A 256 -8.09 -4.92 -12.93
C LYS A 256 -9.34 -4.95 -13.79
N ALA A 257 -9.24 -5.59 -14.95
CA ALA A 257 -10.41 -5.91 -15.75
C ALA A 257 -11.29 -6.93 -15.02
N PHE A 258 -12.60 -6.81 -15.18
CA PHE A 258 -13.53 -7.81 -14.69
C PHE A 258 -13.54 -9.02 -15.63
N ASP A 259 -13.10 -10.19 -15.16
CA ASP A 259 -13.09 -11.44 -15.93
C ASP A 259 -14.08 -12.45 -15.32
N GLU A 260 -15.20 -12.69 -16.02
CA GLU A 260 -16.26 -13.60 -15.60
C GLU A 260 -15.83 -15.06 -15.40
N ASN A 261 -14.66 -15.44 -15.94
CA ASN A 261 -14.12 -16.78 -15.82
C ASN A 261 -13.37 -17.01 -14.51
N GLN A 262 -13.09 -15.93 -13.76
CA GLN A 262 -12.42 -16.02 -12.47
C GLN A 262 -13.42 -16.24 -11.33
N LEU A 263 -12.97 -16.90 -10.25
CA LEU A 263 -13.77 -17.05 -9.03
C LEU A 263 -13.76 -15.76 -8.20
N ILE A 264 -12.56 -15.19 -8.05
CA ILE A 264 -12.29 -13.97 -7.29
C ILE A 264 -11.98 -12.87 -8.29
N TRP A 265 -12.63 -11.71 -8.15
CA TRP A 265 -12.30 -10.53 -8.94
C TRP A 265 -11.08 -9.81 -8.35
N VAL A 266 -11.08 -9.61 -7.03
CA VAL A 266 -10.03 -8.87 -6.31
C VAL A 266 -9.96 -9.33 -4.85
N LEU A 267 -8.75 -9.42 -4.30
CA LEU A 267 -8.54 -9.74 -2.89
C LEU A 267 -8.71 -8.50 -2.01
N LYS A 268 -8.92 -8.70 -0.70
CA LYS A 268 -8.93 -7.62 0.28
C LYS A 268 -7.65 -6.77 0.18
N ASP A 269 -7.80 -5.46 0.32
CA ASP A 269 -6.75 -4.44 0.30
C ASP A 269 -5.96 -4.33 -1.02
N GLU A 270 -6.29 -5.11 -2.05
CA GLU A 270 -5.76 -4.90 -3.40
C GLU A 270 -6.39 -3.66 -4.08
N VAL A 271 -5.62 -3.03 -4.96
CA VAL A 271 -6.10 -1.90 -5.77
C VAL A 271 -7.05 -2.42 -6.85
N ILE A 272 -8.26 -1.87 -6.87
CA ILE A 272 -9.30 -2.12 -7.88
C ILE A 272 -9.19 -1.11 -9.01
N GLY A 273 -8.95 0.15 -8.65
CA GLY A 273 -8.88 1.26 -9.59
C GLY A 273 -8.25 2.49 -8.95
N ILE A 274 -8.13 3.53 -9.77
CA ILE A 274 -7.45 4.77 -9.42
C ILE A 274 -8.30 5.93 -9.90
N ILE A 275 -8.50 6.93 -9.04
CA ILE A 275 -9.16 8.18 -9.40
C ILE A 275 -8.10 9.23 -9.72
N GLY A 276 -8.09 9.69 -10.97
CA GLY A 276 -7.28 10.81 -11.44
C GLY A 276 -8.13 12.05 -11.73
N GLU A 277 -7.48 13.11 -12.17
CA GLU A 277 -8.18 14.30 -12.67
C GLU A 277 -9.02 13.97 -13.91
N ALA A 278 -10.02 14.79 -14.23
CA ALA A 278 -10.89 14.55 -15.39
C ALA A 278 -10.12 14.43 -16.72
N ALA A 279 -8.98 15.13 -16.85
CA ALA A 279 -8.11 15.11 -18.02
C ALA A 279 -7.16 13.89 -18.09
N SER A 280 -7.03 13.12 -17.00
CA SER A 280 -6.10 11.99 -16.97
C SER A 280 -6.46 10.90 -17.98
N THR A 281 -5.43 10.32 -18.59
CA THR A 281 -5.56 9.17 -19.50
C THR A 281 -5.30 7.88 -18.74
N HIS A 282 -5.86 6.77 -19.23
CA HIS A 282 -5.64 5.45 -18.62
C HIS A 282 -4.15 5.08 -18.65
N GLU A 283 -3.46 5.33 -19.76
CA GLU A 283 -2.04 5.03 -19.94
C GLU A 283 -1.15 5.78 -18.93
N GLU A 284 -1.37 7.09 -18.74
CA GLU A 284 -0.63 7.90 -17.76
C GLU A 284 -0.82 7.36 -16.34
N VAL A 285 -2.06 7.01 -15.99
CA VAL A 285 -2.41 6.50 -14.66
C VAL A 285 -1.78 5.13 -14.42
N MET A 286 -1.82 4.23 -15.41
CA MET A 286 -1.20 2.92 -15.30
C MET A 286 0.33 3.00 -15.24
N GLU A 287 0.97 3.90 -16.00
CA GLU A 287 2.41 4.12 -15.90
C GLU A 287 2.80 4.58 -14.48
N TRP A 288 2.05 5.53 -13.93
CA TRP A 288 2.26 5.98 -12.56
C TRP A 288 2.04 4.85 -11.54
N TYR A 289 0.98 4.05 -11.72
CA TYR A 289 0.65 2.94 -10.85
C TYR A 289 1.77 1.90 -10.84
N GLN A 290 2.23 1.48 -12.02
CA GLN A 290 3.32 0.52 -12.18
C GLN A 290 4.62 1.02 -11.54
N LYS A 291 4.93 2.32 -11.71
CA LYS A 291 6.16 2.92 -11.21
C LYS A 291 6.20 3.14 -9.69
N ASN A 292 5.05 3.28 -9.04
CA ASN A 292 4.98 3.77 -7.65
C ASN A 292 4.26 2.84 -6.69
N MET A 293 3.37 1.97 -7.19
CA MET A 293 2.48 1.14 -6.37
C MET A 293 2.60 -0.36 -6.69
N VAL A 294 3.06 -0.70 -7.89
CA VAL A 294 3.40 -2.08 -8.26
C VAL A 294 4.87 -2.36 -7.95
N ARG A 295 5.14 -3.64 -7.69
CA ARG A 295 6.42 -4.19 -7.25
C ARG A 295 7.44 -4.26 -8.38
#